data_AF-A0A1R2AMU4-F1
#
_entry.id   AF-A0A1R2AMU4-F1
#
_cell.length_a   1.000
_cell.length_b   1.000
_cell.length_c   1.000
_cell.angle_alpha   90.00
_cell.angle_beta   90.00
_cell.angle_gamma   90.00
#
_symmetry.space_group_name_H-M   'P 1'
#
loop_
_entity.id
_entity.type
_entity.pdbx_description
1 polymer ?
#
loop_
_entity_poly.entity_id
_entity_poly.type
_entity_poly.pdbx_seq_one_letter_code
_entity_poly.pdbx_strand_id
1 'polypeptide(L)'
;MEKHEMKLNTNELRQLRLVMDEFFRKGSDIKLREMFRFYDRNENGRIDLAELKSVMEQVSQGRVGDEDIRLMMQEADTNKNGTIEYPEFCEIMLKYRRNHSF
;
A
#
# COMPACT_ATOMS: atom_id res chain seq x y z
N MET A 1 -14.28 2.08 29.09
CA MET A 1 -13.73 2.70 27.87
C MET A 1 -13.29 1.57 26.96
N GLU A 2 -14.17 1.16 26.05
CA GLU A 2 -13.92 0.04 25.14
C GLU A 2 -12.82 0.43 24.15
N LYS A 3 -11.78 -0.40 24.08
CA LYS A 3 -10.76 -0.33 23.03
C LYS A 3 -11.44 -0.76 21.74
N HIS A 4 -11.66 0.18 20.84
CA HIS A 4 -12.23 -0.07 19.51
C HIS A 4 -11.22 -0.91 18.71
N GLU A 5 -11.39 -2.23 18.69
CA GLU A 5 -10.70 -3.10 17.73
C GLU A 5 -11.26 -2.78 16.35
N MET A 6 -10.60 -1.87 15.62
CA MET A 6 -10.85 -1.64 14.20
C MET A 6 -10.36 -2.86 13.42
N LYS A 7 -11.21 -3.86 13.30
CA LYS A 7 -11.06 -4.91 12.29
C LYS A 7 -11.69 -4.37 11.02
N LEU A 8 -10.84 -3.87 10.13
CA LEU A 8 -11.13 -3.68 8.71
C LEU A 8 -12.13 -4.75 8.25
N ASN A 9 -13.30 -4.33 7.75
CA ASN A 9 -14.37 -5.29 7.53
C ASN A 9 -14.05 -6.21 6.34
N THR A 10 -14.59 -7.43 6.35
CA THR A 10 -14.28 -8.46 5.35
C THR A 10 -14.55 -8.03 3.91
N ASN A 11 -15.43 -7.04 3.69
CA ASN A 11 -15.76 -6.53 2.37
C ASN A 11 -14.76 -5.45 1.89
N GLU A 12 -14.31 -4.57 2.78
CA GLU A 12 -13.27 -3.57 2.50
C GLU A 12 -11.93 -4.23 2.20
N LEU A 13 -11.55 -5.26 2.97
CA LEU A 13 -10.35 -6.05 2.70
C LEU A 13 -10.43 -6.80 1.36
N ARG A 14 -11.61 -7.29 1.00
CA ARG A 14 -11.84 -7.94 -0.32
C ARG A 14 -11.78 -6.94 -1.46
N GLN A 15 -12.38 -5.76 -1.30
CA GLN A 15 -12.35 -4.67 -2.28
C GLN A 15 -10.93 -4.19 -2.55
N LEU A 16 -10.18 -3.91 -1.47
CA LEU A 16 -8.77 -3.55 -1.55
C LEU A 16 -7.94 -4.65 -2.22
N ARG A 17 -8.17 -5.92 -1.85
CA ARG A 17 -7.49 -7.05 -2.48
C ARG A 17 -7.78 -7.19 -3.96
N LEU A 18 -9.04 -7.00 -4.39
CA LEU A 18 -9.40 -7.07 -5.82
C LEU A 18 -8.79 -5.92 -6.63
N VAL A 19 -8.80 -4.69 -6.10
CA VAL A 19 -8.18 -3.53 -6.75
C VAL A 19 -6.68 -3.74 -6.89
N MET A 20 -6.03 -4.23 -5.82
CA MET A 20 -4.61 -4.56 -5.82
C MET A 20 -4.30 -5.71 -6.79
N ASP A 21 -5.05 -6.81 -6.77
CA ASP A 21 -4.86 -7.95 -7.67
C ASP A 21 -5.08 -7.57 -9.14
N GLU A 22 -6.07 -6.72 -9.46
CA GLU A 22 -6.29 -6.25 -10.83
C GLU A 22 -5.16 -5.32 -11.30
N PHE A 23 -4.66 -4.47 -10.42
CA PHE A 23 -3.48 -3.62 -10.66
C PHE A 23 -2.23 -4.48 -10.90
N PHE A 24 -1.99 -5.49 -10.07
CA PHE A 24 -0.86 -6.42 -10.19
C PHE A 24 -0.96 -7.34 -11.41
N ARG A 25 -2.17 -7.77 -11.79
CA ARG A 25 -2.40 -8.59 -13.00
C ARG A 25 -2.06 -7.82 -14.28
N LYS A 26 -2.41 -6.52 -14.34
CA LYS A 26 -1.99 -5.63 -15.42
C LYS A 26 -0.51 -5.23 -15.35
N GLY A 27 0.08 -5.26 -14.15
CA GLY A 27 1.48 -4.91 -13.88
C GLY A 27 2.48 -6.07 -13.99
N SER A 28 2.15 -7.18 -14.65
CA SER A 28 3.04 -8.34 -14.80
C SER A 28 4.43 -8.02 -15.40
N ASP A 29 4.55 -6.88 -16.09
CA ASP A 29 5.81 -6.30 -16.59
C ASP A 29 6.17 -4.92 -15.99
N ILE A 30 5.33 -4.32 -15.14
CA ILE A 30 5.65 -3.05 -14.49
C ILE A 30 6.66 -3.34 -13.39
N LYS A 31 7.91 -2.93 -13.65
CA LYS A 31 9.03 -3.06 -12.70
C LYS A 31 8.59 -2.39 -11.40
N LEU A 32 8.78 -3.05 -10.25
CA LEU A 32 8.51 -2.48 -8.91
C LEU A 32 9.00 -1.03 -8.76
N ARG A 33 10.04 -0.66 -9.51
CA ARG A 33 10.60 0.67 -9.63
C ARG A 33 9.69 1.71 -10.30
N GLU A 34 8.94 1.36 -11.33
CA GLU A 34 7.96 2.26 -11.96
C GLU A 34 6.77 2.49 -11.05
N MET A 35 6.31 1.43 -10.37
CA MET A 35 5.28 1.55 -9.35
C MET A 35 5.78 2.45 -8.21
N PHE A 36 7.00 2.25 -7.71
CA PHE A 36 7.61 3.11 -6.70
C PHE A 36 7.64 4.59 -7.13
N ARG A 37 8.06 4.88 -8.37
CA ARG A 37 8.06 6.25 -8.94
C ARG A 37 6.66 6.85 -9.06
N PHE A 38 5.62 6.04 -9.19
CA PHE A 38 4.26 6.54 -9.21
C PHE A 38 3.81 7.04 -7.83
N TYR A 39 4.30 6.41 -6.76
CA TYR A 39 4.08 6.82 -5.38
C TYR A 39 4.99 7.98 -4.95
N ASP A 40 6.29 7.92 -5.27
CA ASP A 40 7.30 8.95 -4.97
C ASP A 40 7.14 10.17 -5.89
N ARG A 41 6.21 11.06 -5.55
CA ARG A 41 5.81 12.21 -6.40
C ARG A 41 6.88 13.28 -6.48
N ASN A 42 7.69 13.41 -5.42
CA ASN A 42 8.77 14.38 -5.36
C ASN A 42 10.14 13.80 -5.81
N GLU A 43 10.17 12.52 -6.19
CA GLU A 43 11.37 11.77 -6.64
C GLU A 43 12.53 11.79 -5.63
N ASN A 44 12.22 11.85 -4.33
CA ASN A 44 13.22 11.90 -3.25
C ASN A 44 13.75 10.51 -2.86
N GLY A 45 13.24 9.44 -3.48
CA GLY A 45 13.64 8.05 -3.25
C GLY A 45 12.95 7.37 -2.07
N ARG A 46 11.89 7.98 -1.50
CA ARG A 46 11.13 7.47 -0.35
C ARG A 46 9.67 7.92 -0.44
N ILE A 47 8.74 7.09 -0.01
CA ILE A 47 7.31 7.42 -0.04
C ILE A 47 6.89 7.86 1.35
N ASP A 48 6.47 9.10 1.51
CA ASP A 48 5.91 9.57 2.77
C ASP A 48 4.40 9.25 2.89
N LEU A 49 3.82 9.48 4.08
CA LEU A 49 2.41 9.20 4.33
C LEU A 49 1.47 10.01 3.42
N ALA A 50 1.82 11.25 3.08
CA ALA A 50 0.99 12.10 2.24
C ALA A 50 1.00 11.62 0.78
N GLU A 51 2.17 11.19 0.29
CA GLU A 51 2.35 10.58 -1.02
C GLU A 51 1.62 9.24 -1.14
N LEU A 52 1.78 8.37 -0.14
CA LEU A 52 1.04 7.11 -0.06
C LEU A 52 -0.47 7.37 -0.07
N LYS A 53 -0.94 8.32 0.75
CA LYS A 53 -2.36 8.68 0.83
C LYS A 53 -2.90 9.18 -0.51
N SER A 54 -2.21 10.14 -1.13
CA SER A 54 -2.66 10.73 -2.40
C SER A 54 -2.85 9.68 -3.50
N VAL A 55 -1.92 8.72 -3.58
CA VAL A 55 -2.01 7.65 -4.57
C VAL A 55 -3.07 6.62 -4.18
N MET A 56 -3.17 6.25 -2.91
CA MET A 56 -4.18 5.30 -2.45
C MET A 56 -5.60 5.84 -2.62
N GLU A 57 -5.85 7.13 -2.41
CA GLU A 57 -7.13 7.77 -2.69
C GLU A 57 -7.48 7.70 -4.18
N GLN A 58 -6.50 8.00 -5.06
CA GLN A 58 -6.68 7.93 -6.52
C GLN A 58 -6.97 6.51 -7.00
N VAL A 59 -6.25 5.51 -6.51
CA VAL A 59 -6.37 4.11 -6.93
C VAL A 59 -7.61 3.45 -6.33
N SER A 60 -7.91 3.71 -5.06
CA SER A 60 -9.07 3.14 -4.38
C SER A 60 -10.38 3.87 -4.68
N GLN A 61 -10.34 4.98 -5.43
CA GLN A 61 -11.49 5.88 -5.62
C GLN A 61 -12.10 6.33 -4.29
N GLY A 62 -11.25 6.56 -3.28
CA GLY A 62 -11.65 6.94 -1.92
C GLY A 62 -12.28 5.81 -1.08
N ARG A 63 -12.09 4.54 -1.46
CA ARG A 63 -12.62 3.38 -0.69
C ARG A 63 -11.72 2.94 0.46
N VAL A 64 -10.49 3.44 0.53
CA VAL A 64 -9.54 3.16 1.60
C VAL A 64 -9.44 4.39 2.50
N GLY A 65 -9.64 4.22 3.81
CA GLY A 65 -9.60 5.32 4.77
C GLY A 65 -8.19 5.70 5.20
N ASP A 66 -8.05 6.90 5.77
CA ASP A 66 -6.78 7.40 6.34
C ASP A 66 -6.16 6.45 7.36
N GLU A 67 -6.99 5.78 8.16
CA GLU A 67 -6.53 4.82 9.17
C GLU A 67 -5.94 3.56 8.53
N ASP A 68 -6.55 3.06 7.47
CA ASP A 68 -6.05 1.91 6.72
C ASP A 68 -4.71 2.21 6.05
N ILE A 69 -4.58 3.43 5.49
CA ILE A 69 -3.34 3.91 4.89
C ILE A 69 -2.23 4.01 5.94
N ARG A 70 -2.56 4.48 7.15
CA ARG A 70 -1.61 4.51 8.28
C ARG A 70 -1.19 3.11 8.72
N LEU A 71 -2.12 2.15 8.74
CA LEU A 71 -1.80 0.75 9.06
C LEU A 71 -0.88 0.14 8.00
N MET A 72 -1.15 0.38 6.70
CA MET A 72 -0.27 -0.04 5.61
C MET A 72 1.13 0.55 5.75
N MET A 73 1.21 1.85 6.11
CA MET A 73 2.47 2.52 6.36
C MET A 73 3.25 1.84 7.49
N GLN A 74 2.59 1.55 8.61
CA GLN A 74 3.22 0.89 9.75
C GLN A 74 3.67 -0.54 9.46
N GLU A 75 2.96 -1.26 8.60
CA GLU A 75 3.38 -2.59 8.17
C GLU A 75 4.56 -2.54 7.19
N ALA A 76 4.65 -1.48 6.38
CA ALA A 76 5.68 -1.31 5.36
C ALA A 76 6.97 -0.66 5.86
N ASP A 77 6.87 0.29 6.77
CA ASP A 77 7.99 1.01 7.40
C ASP A 77 8.64 0.13 8.47
N THR A 78 9.56 -0.73 8.03
CA THR A 78 10.24 -1.70 8.91
C THR A 78 11.24 -1.04 9.84
N ASN A 79 11.89 0.02 9.37
CA ASN A 79 12.89 0.76 10.12
C ASN A 79 12.28 1.86 11.02
N LYS A 80 10.98 2.13 10.89
CA LYS A 80 10.18 3.11 11.65
C LYS A 80 10.65 4.55 11.48
N ASN A 81 11.13 4.90 10.29
CA ASN A 81 11.60 6.25 9.98
C ASN A 81 10.48 7.18 9.48
N GLY A 82 9.25 6.66 9.34
CA GLY A 82 8.07 7.41 8.88
C GLY A 82 7.99 7.57 7.37
N THR A 83 8.81 6.84 6.61
CA THR A 83 8.82 6.80 5.14
C THR A 83 9.00 5.36 4.66
N ILE A 84 8.50 5.03 3.47
CA ILE A 84 8.75 3.71 2.86
C ILE A 84 9.87 3.88 1.83
N GLU A 85 11.01 3.25 2.10
CA GLU A 85 12.13 3.23 1.18
C GLU A 85 11.93 2.17 0.08
N TYR A 86 12.65 2.30 -1.04
CA TYR A 86 12.54 1.34 -2.14
C TYR A 86 12.75 -0.14 -1.74
N PRO A 87 13.72 -0.49 -0.86
CA PRO A 87 13.87 -1.87 -0.39
C PRO A 87 12.64 -2.37 0.38
N GLU A 88 12.12 -1.55 1.28
CA GLU A 88 10.94 -1.87 2.10
C GLU A 88 9.69 -2.04 1.23
N PHE A 89 9.51 -1.16 0.25
CA PHE A 89 8.48 -1.29 -0.76
C PHE A 89 8.56 -2.62 -1.51
N CYS A 90 9.76 -3.05 -1.91
CA CYS A 90 9.95 -4.32 -2.61
C CYS A 90 9.63 -5.52 -1.71
N GLU A 91 10.06 -5.52 -0.46
CA GLU A 91 9.77 -6.60 0.49
C GLU A 91 8.26 -6.77 0.72
N ILE A 92 7.56 -5.66 0.91
CA ILE A 92 6.11 -5.64 1.10
C ILE A 92 5.39 -6.15 -0.14
N MET A 93 5.75 -5.66 -1.32
CA MET A 93 5.15 -6.09 -2.58
C MET A 93 5.40 -7.59 -2.85
N LEU A 94 6.60 -8.10 -2.53
CA LEU A 94 6.91 -9.52 -2.64
C LEU A 94 6.12 -10.37 -1.63
N LYS A 95 5.92 -9.87 -0.41
CA LYS A 95 5.14 -10.52 0.64
C LYS A 95 3.65 -10.63 0.27
N TYR A 96 3.05 -9.55 -0.23
CA TYR A 96 1.65 -9.58 -0.69
C TYR A 96 1.46 -10.51 -1.89
N ARG A 97 2.37 -10.49 -2.88
CA ARG A 97 2.32 -11.41 -4.03
C ARG A 97 2.38 -12.89 -3.62
N ARG A 98 3.18 -13.23 -2.59
CA ARG A 98 3.28 -14.59 -2.05
C ARG A 98 2.02 -15.03 -1.30
N ASN A 99 1.44 -14.13 -0.50
CA ASN A 99 0.28 -14.44 0.34
C ASN A 99 -1.04 -14.45 -0.46
N HIS A 100 -1.04 -13.92 -1.69
CA HIS A 100 -2.22 -13.88 -2.57
C HIS A 100 -2.04 -14.64 -3.89
N SER A 101 -1.08 -15.58 -3.96
CA SER A 101 -1.13 -16.62 -5.01
C SER A 101 -2.28 -17.60 -4.72
N PHE A 102 -3.40 -17.43 -5.42
CA PHE A 102 -4.40 -18.46 -5.67
C PHE A 102 -4.59 -18.61 -7.18
#